data_AF-A0AAN5I7T4-F1
#
_entry.id   AF-A0AAN5I7T4-F1
#
_cell.length_a   1.000
_cell.length_b   1.000
_cell.length_c   1.000
_cell.angle_alpha   90.00
_cell.angle_beta   90.00
_cell.angle_gamma   90.00
#
_symmetry.space_group_name_H-M   'P 1'
#
loop_
_entity.id
_entity.type
_entity.pdbx_description
1 polymer ?
#
loop_
_entity_poly.entity_id
_entity_poly.type
_entity_poly.pdbx_seq_one_letter_code
_entity_poly.pdbx_strand_id
1 'polypeptide(L)'
;MLWSLAVSSDLPLPTEMPHWSAEDTKYALLASLIPGGTALAGAACYMTDKHSVEWWEKLRKPKWITPNVVKISSVVDVLSVAPIGYASYLCYKNGGGFDYNDTRLALALYGANIALVGTCIPLVKKKNLSCLSRNMWLVSGTAIAAAGAFYTIHKPAGYWMAPYCAWTLFYLFMVNSIKKENDPVKDL
;
A
#
# COMPACT_ATOMS: atom_id res chain seq x y z
N MET A 1 27.71 17.44 45.63
CA MET A 1 27.02 18.72 45.87
C MET A 1 26.52 19.24 44.52
N LEU A 2 25.21 19.01 44.26
CA LEU A 2 24.27 19.81 43.45
C LEU A 2 24.70 20.14 42.00
N TRP A 3 24.24 19.41 40.96
CA TRP A 3 22.96 19.63 40.26
C TRP A 3 22.49 21.09 40.26
N SER A 4 22.77 21.81 39.17
CA SER A 4 22.01 22.99 38.75
C SER A 4 22.29 23.30 37.26
N LEU A 5 21.73 22.48 36.37
CA LEU A 5 21.41 22.97 35.03
C LEU A 5 20.03 23.60 35.13
N ALA A 6 20.01 24.92 35.21
CA ALA A 6 18.79 25.69 35.04
C ALA A 6 18.22 25.36 33.65
N VAL A 7 17.14 24.58 33.65
CA VAL A 7 16.22 24.48 32.53
C VAL A 7 15.72 25.90 32.29
N SER A 8 16.21 26.55 31.24
CA SER A 8 15.67 27.81 30.76
C SER A 8 14.21 27.58 30.38
N SER A 9 13.29 28.07 31.20
CA SER A 9 11.84 27.94 31.06
C SER A 9 11.23 28.79 29.95
N ASP A 10 12.05 29.38 29.06
CA ASP A 10 11.62 30.38 28.09
C ASP A 10 11.85 29.94 26.64
N LEU A 11 11.63 28.66 26.34
CA LEU A 11 11.38 28.26 24.96
C LEU A 11 9.93 28.61 24.64
N PRO A 12 9.65 29.57 23.74
CA PRO A 12 8.28 29.77 23.28
C PRO A 12 7.79 28.44 22.71
N LEU A 13 6.74 27.90 23.32
CA LEU A 13 6.00 26.78 22.71
C LEU A 13 5.66 27.23 21.27
N PRO A 14 5.91 26.42 20.24
CA PRO A 14 5.45 26.77 18.90
C PRO A 14 3.93 26.93 18.95
N THR A 15 3.45 28.17 18.98
CA THR A 15 2.03 28.52 19.14
C THR A 15 1.24 28.42 17.84
N GLU A 16 1.88 28.01 16.74
CA GLU A 16 1.20 27.69 15.50
C GLU A 16 1.22 26.18 15.29
N MET A 17 0.13 25.51 15.66
CA MET A 17 -0.17 24.21 15.04
C MET A 17 -0.20 24.45 13.52
N PRO A 18 0.46 23.63 12.69
CA PRO A 18 0.39 23.79 11.24
C PRO A 18 -1.07 23.80 10.81
N HIS A 19 -1.57 24.98 10.43
CA HIS A 19 -2.99 25.21 10.19
C HIS A 19 -3.43 24.38 8.98
N TRP A 20 -4.50 23.59 9.14
CA TRP A 20 -5.08 22.85 8.03
C TRP A 20 -5.90 23.81 7.16
N SER A 21 -5.45 24.04 5.93
CA SER A 21 -6.10 24.96 5.00
C SER A 21 -7.15 24.27 4.10
N ALA A 22 -7.98 25.08 3.44
CA ALA A 22 -8.89 24.58 2.41
C ALA A 22 -8.13 23.98 1.20
N GLU A 23 -6.95 24.52 0.89
CA GLU A 23 -6.07 23.95 -0.14
C GLU A 23 -5.53 22.59 0.27
N ASP A 24 -5.18 22.40 1.54
CA ASP A 24 -4.74 21.11 2.05
C ASP A 24 -5.83 20.05 1.93
N THR A 25 -7.08 20.44 2.20
CA THR A 25 -8.25 19.58 1.98
C THR A 25 -8.37 19.18 0.50
N LYS A 26 -8.22 20.14 -0.42
CA LYS A 26 -8.26 19.89 -1.86
C LYS A 26 -7.15 18.93 -2.30
N TYR A 27 -5.91 19.15 -1.87
CA TYR A 27 -4.78 18.30 -2.26
C TYR A 27 -4.86 16.90 -1.63
N ALA A 28 -5.29 16.79 -0.37
CA ALA A 28 -5.55 15.51 0.27
C ALA A 28 -6.62 14.70 -0.47
N LEU A 29 -7.71 15.37 -0.90
CA LEU A 29 -8.76 14.74 -1.70
C LEU A 29 -8.22 14.28 -3.06
N LEU A 30 -7.47 15.13 -3.79
CA LEU A 30 -6.89 14.75 -5.08
C LEU A 30 -5.91 13.58 -4.94
N ALA A 31 -5.03 13.62 -3.94
CA ALA A 31 -4.08 12.56 -3.64
C ALA A 31 -4.75 11.24 -3.21
N SER A 32 -5.98 11.30 -2.68
CA SER A 32 -6.78 10.11 -2.33
C SER A 32 -7.63 9.61 -3.50
N LEU A 33 -8.14 10.51 -4.34
CA LEU A 33 -8.94 10.19 -5.50
C LEU A 33 -8.13 9.47 -6.58
N ILE A 34 -6.85 9.81 -6.75
CA ILE A 34 -6.01 9.15 -7.77
C ILE A 34 -5.82 7.65 -7.44
N PRO A 35 -5.33 7.25 -6.25
CA PRO A 35 -5.22 5.84 -5.87
C PRO A 35 -6.58 5.17 -5.73
N GLY A 36 -7.56 5.84 -5.12
CA GLY A 36 -8.91 5.29 -4.93
C GLY A 36 -9.62 5.01 -6.27
N GLY A 37 -9.58 5.96 -7.20
CA GLY A 37 -10.13 5.80 -8.55
C GLY A 37 -9.39 4.73 -9.35
N THR A 38 -8.06 4.66 -9.23
CA THR A 38 -7.25 3.61 -9.88
C THR A 38 -7.58 2.22 -9.30
N ALA A 39 -7.74 2.10 -7.99
CA ALA A 39 -8.13 0.86 -7.34
C ALA A 39 -9.54 0.41 -7.74
N LEU A 40 -10.49 1.33 -7.80
CA LEU A 40 -11.85 1.05 -8.27
C LEU A 40 -11.89 0.62 -9.74
N ALA A 41 -11.15 1.32 -10.62
CA ALA A 41 -11.04 0.95 -12.03
C ALA A 41 -10.37 -0.41 -12.19
N GLY A 42 -9.30 -0.67 -11.44
CA GLY A 42 -8.60 -1.96 -11.41
C GLY A 42 -9.52 -3.10 -10.96
N ALA A 43 -10.25 -2.91 -9.86
CA ALA A 43 -11.24 -3.86 -9.35
C ALA A 43 -12.35 -4.11 -10.38
N ALA A 44 -12.89 -3.06 -11.02
CA ALA A 44 -13.90 -3.19 -12.06
C ALA A 44 -13.38 -3.97 -13.28
N CYS A 45 -12.17 -3.65 -13.76
CA CYS A 45 -11.54 -4.38 -14.87
C CYS A 45 -11.28 -5.85 -14.52
N TYR A 46 -10.99 -6.14 -13.25
CA TYR A 46 -10.72 -7.49 -12.79
C TYR A 46 -12.00 -8.31 -12.60
N MET A 47 -13.03 -7.72 -11.99
CA MET A 47 -14.30 -8.37 -11.70
C MET A 47 -15.17 -8.58 -12.95
N THR A 48 -15.02 -7.74 -13.98
CA THR A 48 -15.73 -7.89 -15.26
C THR A 48 -15.06 -8.88 -16.19
N ASP A 49 -13.78 -9.21 -15.98
CA ASP A 49 -13.03 -10.18 -16.79
C ASP A 49 -13.31 -11.63 -16.36
N LYS A 50 -14.34 -12.21 -16.99
CA LYS A 50 -14.76 -13.61 -16.76
C LYS A 50 -13.61 -14.60 -16.92
N HIS A 51 -12.70 -14.39 -17.88
CA HIS A 51 -11.59 -15.32 -18.11
C HIS A 51 -10.58 -15.35 -16.97
N SER A 52 -10.35 -14.19 -16.35
CA SER A 52 -9.49 -14.07 -15.17
C SER A 52 -10.16 -14.71 -13.96
N VAL A 53 -11.45 -14.43 -13.73
CA VAL A 53 -12.23 -15.02 -12.62
C VAL A 53 -12.31 -16.54 -12.73
N GLU A 54 -12.67 -17.07 -13.90
CA GLU A 54 -12.72 -18.53 -14.16
C GLU A 54 -11.36 -19.19 -13.98
N TRP A 55 -10.27 -18.53 -14.41
CA TRP A 55 -8.92 -19.05 -14.19
C TRP A 55 -8.62 -19.16 -12.70
N TRP A 56 -8.91 -18.11 -11.93
CA TRP A 56 -8.76 -18.14 -10.48
C TRP A 56 -9.60 -19.24 -9.84
N GLU A 57 -10.84 -19.43 -10.28
CA GLU A 57 -11.71 -20.50 -9.77
C GLU A 57 -11.16 -21.90 -10.04
N LYS A 58 -10.54 -22.14 -11.19
CA LYS A 58 -9.93 -23.43 -11.58
C LYS A 58 -8.66 -23.80 -10.81
N LEU A 59 -7.95 -22.82 -10.22
CA LEU A 59 -6.75 -23.10 -9.44
C LEU A 59 -7.06 -23.94 -8.19
N ARG A 60 -6.18 -24.89 -7.87
CA ARG A 60 -6.21 -25.60 -6.58
C ARG A 60 -5.98 -24.60 -5.46
N LYS A 61 -6.90 -24.56 -4.50
CA LYS A 61 -6.83 -23.65 -3.35
C LYS A 61 -6.82 -24.43 -2.04
N PRO A 62 -6.02 -24.00 -1.06
CA PRO A 62 -6.11 -24.51 0.30
C PRO A 62 -7.52 -24.36 0.89
N LYS A 63 -7.89 -25.25 1.82
CA LYS A 63 -9.23 -25.29 2.46
C LYS A 63 -9.63 -24.00 3.19
N TRP A 64 -8.66 -23.17 3.58
CA TRP A 64 -8.91 -21.90 4.26
C TRP A 64 -9.32 -20.75 3.32
N ILE A 65 -9.20 -20.93 1.99
CA ILE A 65 -9.58 -19.90 1.01
C ILE A 65 -11.05 -20.04 0.64
N THR A 66 -11.81 -18.97 0.83
CA THR A 66 -13.26 -18.95 0.57
C THR A 66 -13.60 -18.99 -0.94
N PRO A 67 -14.65 -19.71 -1.36
CA PRO A 67 -15.22 -19.53 -2.69
C PRO A 67 -15.77 -18.09 -2.81
N ASN A 68 -15.32 -17.33 -3.81
CA ASN A 68 -15.43 -15.84 -3.95
C ASN A 68 -14.27 -15.01 -3.39
N VAL A 69 -13.12 -15.60 -3.05
CA VAL A 69 -11.93 -14.85 -2.60
C VAL A 69 -11.54 -13.69 -3.53
N VAL A 70 -11.77 -13.83 -4.85
CA VAL A 70 -11.52 -12.76 -5.84
C VAL A 70 -12.32 -11.51 -5.53
N LYS A 71 -13.65 -11.64 -5.31
CA LYS A 71 -14.52 -10.50 -5.04
C LYS A 71 -14.20 -9.86 -3.69
N ILE A 72 -13.97 -10.69 -2.67
CA ILE A 72 -13.60 -10.22 -1.34
C ILE A 72 -12.27 -9.47 -1.40
N SER A 73 -11.26 -10.03 -2.10
CA SER A 73 -9.96 -9.38 -2.25
C SER A 73 -10.08 -8.04 -2.94
N SER A 74 -10.87 -7.93 -4.03
CA SER A 74 -11.07 -6.66 -4.72
C SER A 74 -11.74 -5.60 -3.84
N VAL A 75 -12.69 -5.99 -2.97
CA VAL A 75 -13.29 -5.05 -2.01
C VAL A 75 -12.27 -4.60 -0.97
N VAL A 76 -11.47 -5.52 -0.43
CA VAL A 76 -10.43 -5.19 0.56
C VAL A 76 -9.29 -4.39 -0.06
N ASP A 77 -8.94 -4.62 -1.33
CA ASP A 77 -7.99 -3.80 -2.10
C ASP A 77 -8.45 -2.34 -2.12
N VAL A 78 -9.72 -2.09 -2.47
CA VAL A 78 -10.29 -0.74 -2.49
C VAL A 78 -10.27 -0.10 -1.10
N LEU A 79 -10.68 -0.84 -0.07
CA LEU A 79 -10.71 -0.34 1.32
C LEU A 79 -9.31 -0.05 1.86
N SER A 80 -8.32 -0.87 1.52
CA SER A 80 -6.94 -0.70 1.97
C SER A 80 -6.20 0.41 1.23
N VAL A 81 -6.57 0.70 -0.03
CA VAL A 81 -5.98 1.78 -0.85
C VAL A 81 -6.65 3.15 -0.61
N ALA A 82 -7.91 3.20 -0.14
CA ALA A 82 -8.54 4.48 0.18
C ALA A 82 -7.72 5.37 1.14
N PRO A 83 -7.19 4.88 2.28
CA PRO A 83 -6.44 5.71 3.23
C PRO A 83 -4.99 6.03 2.80
N ILE A 84 -4.38 5.28 1.87
CA ILE A 84 -2.95 5.48 1.55
C ILE A 84 -2.71 6.75 0.73
N GLY A 85 -3.70 7.21 -0.04
CA GLY A 85 -3.61 8.50 -0.73
C GLY A 85 -3.65 9.69 0.23
N TYR A 86 -4.34 9.56 1.36
CA TYR A 86 -4.27 10.55 2.44
C TYR A 86 -2.90 10.49 3.14
N ALA A 87 -2.39 9.29 3.38
CA ALA A 87 -1.05 9.10 3.97
C ALA A 87 0.06 9.71 3.09
N SER A 88 -0.02 9.58 1.77
CA SER A 88 0.98 10.17 0.85
C SER A 88 0.94 11.70 0.87
N TYR A 89 -0.25 12.29 0.96
CA TYR A 89 -0.38 13.72 1.13
C TYR A 89 0.16 14.20 2.47
N LEU A 90 -0.11 13.50 3.58
CA LEU A 90 0.46 13.81 4.88
C LEU A 90 1.99 13.74 4.86
N CYS A 91 2.56 12.75 4.16
CA CYS A 91 4.00 12.65 3.98
C CYS A 91 4.56 13.83 3.17
N TYR A 92 3.89 14.20 2.07
CA TYR A 92 4.27 15.35 1.25
C TYR A 92 4.24 16.65 2.03
N LYS A 93 3.13 16.95 2.72
CA LYS A 93 2.93 18.19 3.47
C LYS A 93 3.94 18.33 4.62
N ASN A 94 4.06 17.30 5.45
CA ASN A 94 4.91 17.35 6.64
C ASN A 94 6.39 17.12 6.34
N GLY A 95 6.72 16.53 5.19
CA GLY A 95 8.09 16.31 4.74
C GLY A 95 8.70 17.47 3.95
N GLY A 96 8.04 18.63 3.91
CA GLY A 96 8.53 19.79 3.15
C GLY A 96 8.43 19.64 1.63
N GLY A 97 7.52 18.79 1.15
CA GLY A 97 7.24 18.61 -0.26
C GLY A 97 8.38 17.96 -1.06
N PHE A 98 8.48 18.30 -2.35
CA PHE A 98 9.52 17.77 -3.23
C PHE A 98 10.87 18.47 -3.10
N ASP A 99 11.01 19.44 -2.20
CA ASP A 99 12.28 20.15 -2.00
C ASP A 99 13.29 19.31 -1.20
N TYR A 100 12.80 18.35 -0.41
CA TYR A 100 13.62 17.47 0.43
C TYR A 100 13.80 16.08 -0.18
N ASN A 101 15.05 15.61 -0.20
CA ASN A 101 15.41 14.32 -0.79
C ASN A 101 14.70 13.13 -0.13
N ASP A 102 14.53 13.15 1.20
CA ASP A 102 13.89 12.05 1.94
C ASP A 102 12.42 11.91 1.54
N THR A 103 11.70 13.03 1.42
CA THR A 103 10.29 13.08 1.00
C THR A 103 10.12 12.66 -0.45
N ARG A 104 11.03 13.10 -1.34
CA ARG A 104 11.07 12.61 -2.73
C ARG A 104 11.28 11.10 -2.80
N LEU A 105 12.22 10.57 -2.01
CA LEU A 105 12.50 9.14 -1.98
C LEU A 105 11.31 8.33 -1.46
N ALA A 106 10.69 8.81 -0.37
CA ALA A 106 9.49 8.20 0.20
C ALA A 106 8.33 8.14 -0.81
N LEU A 107 8.06 9.26 -1.48
CA LEU A 107 7.01 9.33 -2.50
C LEU A 107 7.36 8.55 -3.77
N ALA A 108 8.65 8.46 -4.13
CA ALA A 108 9.11 7.62 -5.22
C ALA A 108 8.92 6.13 -4.92
N LEU A 109 9.24 5.68 -3.69
CA LEU A 109 8.97 4.32 -3.23
C LEU A 109 7.47 4.00 -3.25
N TYR A 110 6.65 4.93 -2.78
CA TYR A 110 5.19 4.81 -2.86
C TYR A 110 4.69 4.74 -4.32
N GLY A 111 5.17 5.61 -5.21
CA GLY A 111 4.81 5.57 -6.63
C GLY A 111 5.23 4.27 -7.32
N ALA A 112 6.44 3.77 -7.03
CA ALA A 112 6.93 2.48 -7.52
C ALA A 112 6.05 1.33 -7.02
N ASN A 113 5.62 1.38 -5.75
CA ASN A 113 4.71 0.39 -5.18
C ASN A 113 3.35 0.37 -5.92
N ILE A 114 2.74 1.53 -6.16
CA ILE A 114 1.49 1.63 -6.92
C ILE A 114 1.65 1.10 -8.35
N ALA A 115 2.77 1.39 -9.00
CA ALA A 115 3.06 0.85 -10.33
C ALA A 115 3.14 -0.69 -10.32
N LEU A 116 3.84 -1.27 -9.33
CA LEU A 116 3.93 -2.73 -9.15
C LEU A 116 2.56 -3.37 -8.89
N VAL A 117 1.70 -2.73 -8.08
CA VAL A 117 0.30 -3.18 -7.88
C VAL A 117 -0.46 -3.17 -9.20
N GLY A 118 -0.31 -2.12 -10.01
CA GLY A 118 -0.93 -2.04 -11.34
C GLY A 118 -0.53 -3.20 -12.26
N THR A 119 0.71 -3.70 -12.16
CA THR A 119 1.16 -4.85 -12.96
C THR A 119 0.52 -6.19 -12.57
N CYS A 120 -0.14 -6.30 -11.40
CA CYS A 120 -0.87 -7.52 -11.03
C CYS A 120 -1.99 -7.86 -12.03
N ILE A 121 -2.68 -6.85 -12.57
CA ILE A 121 -3.79 -7.02 -13.52
C ILE A 121 -3.33 -7.76 -14.80
N PRO A 122 -2.32 -7.28 -15.57
CA PRO A 122 -1.85 -8.00 -16.75
C PRO A 122 -1.21 -9.36 -16.43
N LEU A 123 -0.64 -9.54 -15.23
CA LEU A 123 -0.07 -10.83 -14.81
C LEU A 123 -1.14 -11.90 -14.58
N VAL A 124 -2.26 -11.51 -13.94
CA VAL A 124 -3.42 -12.41 -13.82
C VAL A 124 -4.03 -12.72 -15.18
N LYS A 125 -4.14 -11.73 -16.08
CA LYS A 125 -4.62 -11.97 -17.46
C LYS A 125 -3.73 -12.94 -18.23
N LYS A 126 -2.41 -12.89 -18.01
CA LYS A 126 -1.44 -13.86 -18.54
C LYS A 126 -1.46 -15.23 -17.84
N LYS A 127 -2.29 -15.40 -16.80
CA LYS A 127 -2.48 -16.67 -16.06
C LYS A 127 -1.19 -17.26 -15.50
N ASN A 128 -0.24 -16.41 -15.11
CA ASN A 128 1.09 -16.82 -14.67
C ASN A 128 1.28 -16.64 -13.16
N LEU A 129 1.02 -17.71 -12.39
CA LEU A 129 1.16 -17.72 -10.93
C LEU A 129 2.60 -17.45 -10.44
N SER A 130 3.60 -17.93 -11.17
CA SER A 130 5.01 -17.72 -10.77
C SER A 130 5.41 -16.26 -10.87
N CYS A 131 5.00 -15.59 -11.94
CA CYS A 131 5.27 -14.16 -12.12
C CYS A 131 4.46 -13.31 -11.13
N LEU A 132 3.19 -13.68 -10.88
CA LEU A 132 2.35 -13.01 -9.89
C LEU A 132 2.93 -13.10 -8.47
N SER A 133 3.40 -14.27 -8.06
CA SER A 133 4.06 -14.48 -6.75
C SER A 133 5.30 -13.60 -6.61
N ARG A 134 6.19 -13.58 -7.61
CA ARG A 134 7.38 -12.72 -7.61
C ARG A 134 7.01 -11.23 -7.54
N ASN A 135 5.98 -10.82 -8.29
CA ASN A 135 5.51 -9.44 -8.22
C ASN A 135 4.98 -9.08 -6.83
N MET A 136 4.24 -9.99 -6.17
CA MET A 136 3.74 -9.72 -4.82
C MET A 136 4.83 -9.63 -3.76
N TRP A 137 5.97 -10.30 -3.94
CA TRP A 137 7.15 -10.07 -3.10
C TRP A 137 7.66 -8.63 -3.25
N LEU A 138 7.74 -8.13 -4.50
CA LEU A 138 8.14 -6.75 -4.78
C LEU A 138 7.12 -5.74 -4.23
N VAL A 139 5.82 -5.98 -4.41
CA VAL A 139 4.74 -5.14 -3.87
C VAL A 139 4.83 -5.08 -2.34
N SER A 140 4.94 -6.22 -1.67
CA SER A 140 4.99 -6.25 -0.20
C SER A 140 6.26 -5.58 0.33
N GLY A 141 7.41 -5.85 -0.29
CA GLY A 141 8.69 -5.23 0.10
C GLY A 141 8.69 -3.72 -0.10
N THR A 142 8.19 -3.24 -1.24
CA THR A 142 8.09 -1.80 -1.52
C THR A 142 7.02 -1.11 -0.66
N ALA A 143 5.94 -1.79 -0.30
CA ALA A 143 4.93 -1.26 0.63
C ALA A 143 5.53 -1.04 2.04
N ILE A 144 6.28 -2.02 2.56
CA ILE A 144 6.96 -1.91 3.85
C ILE A 144 8.02 -0.80 3.82
N ALA A 145 8.81 -0.73 2.73
CA ALA A 145 9.82 0.31 2.56
C ALA A 145 9.20 1.71 2.52
N ALA A 146 8.09 1.89 1.77
CA ALA A 146 7.37 3.15 1.72
C ALA A 146 6.75 3.52 3.08
N ALA A 147 6.16 2.55 3.80
CA ALA A 147 5.62 2.78 5.13
C ALA A 147 6.70 3.17 6.15
N GLY A 148 7.87 2.55 6.09
CA GLY A 148 9.04 2.92 6.88
C GLY A 148 9.50 4.35 6.59
N ALA A 149 9.62 4.73 5.32
CA ALA A 149 9.97 6.08 4.91
C ALA A 149 8.93 7.11 5.36
N PHE A 150 7.64 6.79 5.22
CA PHE A 150 6.55 7.67 5.69
C PHE A 150 6.59 7.82 7.20
N TYR A 151 6.90 6.75 7.94
CA TYR A 151 7.04 6.80 9.40
C TYR A 151 8.19 7.69 9.84
N THR A 152 9.33 7.67 9.13
CA THR A 152 10.48 8.53 9.44
C THR A 152 10.19 10.01 9.21
N ILE A 153 9.36 10.35 8.22
CA ILE A 153 8.97 11.72 7.91
C ILE A 153 7.84 12.20 8.83
N HIS A 154 6.79 11.40 8.96
CA HIS A 154 5.61 11.73 9.74
C HIS A 154 4.95 10.47 10.30
N LYS A 155 5.13 10.22 11.60
CA LYS A 155 4.63 8.98 12.26
C LYS A 155 3.17 8.64 11.95
N PRO A 156 2.20 9.59 12.00
CA PRO A 156 0.82 9.29 11.61
C PRO A 156 0.68 8.81 10.17
N ALA A 157 1.46 9.34 9.21
CA ALA A 157 1.41 8.89 7.82
C ALA A 157 1.86 7.43 7.69
N GLY A 158 2.91 7.04 8.43
CA GLY A 158 3.34 5.64 8.51
C GLY A 158 2.27 4.71 9.09
N TYR A 159 1.57 5.13 10.15
CA TYR A 159 0.48 4.33 10.74
C TYR A 159 -0.69 4.12 9.77
N TRP A 160 -1.04 5.12 8.97
CA TRP A 160 -2.08 4.99 7.94
C TRP A 160 -1.73 3.97 6.84
N MET A 161 -0.44 3.65 6.64
CA MET A 161 -0.01 2.59 5.72
C MET A 161 -0.07 1.18 6.32
N ALA A 162 -0.26 1.03 7.64
CA ALA A 162 -0.23 -0.27 8.30
C ALA A 162 -1.31 -1.26 7.80
N PRO A 163 -2.58 -0.87 7.60
CA PRO A 163 -3.59 -1.77 7.05
C PRO A 163 -3.25 -2.26 5.64
N TYR A 164 -2.66 -1.38 4.82
CA TYR A 164 -2.20 -1.71 3.47
C TYR A 164 -1.01 -2.69 3.48
N CYS A 165 -0.04 -2.49 4.37
CA CYS A 165 1.08 -3.41 4.54
C CYS A 165 0.61 -4.80 5.01
N ALA A 166 -0.30 -4.85 5.98
CA ALA A 166 -0.88 -6.11 6.45
C ALA A 166 -1.62 -6.84 5.32
N TRP A 167 -2.39 -6.10 4.52
CA TRP A 167 -3.13 -6.65 3.40
C TRP A 167 -2.23 -7.20 2.29
N THR A 168 -1.20 -6.45 1.88
CA THR A 168 -0.25 -6.90 0.85
C THR A 168 0.52 -8.15 1.27
N LEU A 169 0.93 -8.24 2.55
CA LEU A 169 1.56 -9.44 3.11
C LEU A 169 0.61 -10.64 3.15
N PHE A 170 -0.64 -10.44 3.54
CA PHE A 170 -1.66 -11.49 3.50
C PHE A 170 -1.88 -11.98 2.07
N TYR A 171 -1.97 -11.06 1.10
CA TYR A 171 -2.14 -11.40 -0.31
C TYR A 171 -0.94 -12.16 -0.86
N LEU A 172 0.29 -11.77 -0.49
CA LEU A 172 1.50 -12.51 -0.80
C LEU A 172 1.45 -13.94 -0.25
N PHE A 173 1.07 -14.11 1.02
CA PHE A 173 0.92 -15.42 1.64
C PHE A 173 -0.12 -16.28 0.90
N MET A 174 -1.25 -15.69 0.52
CA MET A 174 -2.30 -16.35 -0.23
C MET A 174 -1.83 -16.81 -1.62
N VAL A 175 -1.20 -15.92 -2.39
CA VAL A 175 -0.67 -16.25 -3.73
C VAL A 175 0.40 -17.34 -3.63
N ASN A 176 1.28 -17.29 -2.63
CA ASN A 176 2.30 -18.32 -2.43
C ASN A 176 1.70 -19.67 -2.03
N SER A 177 0.65 -19.68 -1.21
CA SER A 177 -0.05 -20.90 -0.82
C SER A 177 -0.74 -21.54 -2.03
N ILE A 178 -1.42 -20.74 -2.86
CA ILE A 178 -2.03 -21.22 -4.11
C ILE A 178 -0.95 -21.73 -5.07
N LYS A 179 0.15 -21.00 -5.23
CA LYS A 179 1.27 -21.44 -6.06
C LYS A 179 1.82 -22.80 -5.60
N LYS A 180 1.98 -23.01 -4.29
CA LYS A 180 2.45 -24.30 -3.74
C LYS A 180 1.54 -25.48 -4.10
N GLU A 181 0.23 -25.26 -4.16
CA GLU A 181 -0.76 -26.30 -4.53
C GLU A 181 -0.84 -26.57 -6.05
N ASN A 182 -0.31 -25.66 -6.88
CA ASN A 182 -0.39 -25.74 -8.34
C ASN A 182 0.99 -25.90 -9.03
N ASP A 183 2.09 -25.70 -8.32
CA ASP A 183 3.42 -26.06 -8.79
C ASP A 183 3.48 -27.60 -8.91
N PRO A 184 4.10 -28.14 -9.98
CA PRO A 184 4.33 -29.58 -10.07
C PRO A 184 5.10 -30.04 -8.84
N VAL A 185 4.62 -31.11 -8.18
CA VAL A 185 5.35 -31.73 -7.08
C VAL A 185 6.73 -32.09 -7.63
N LYS A 186 7.76 -31.39 -7.14
CA LYS A 186 9.15 -31.80 -7.38
C LYS A 186 9.41 -32.93 -6.40
N ASP A 187 8.92 -34.12 -6.73
CA ASP A 187 9.35 -35.35 -6.08
C ASP A 187 10.86 -35.46 -6.34
N LEU A 188 11.64 -35.36 -5.26
CA LEU A 188 13.09 -35.61 -5.23
C LEU A 188 13.32 -37.08 -4.87
#